data_AF-A0A0E0P2P2-F1
#
_entry.id   AF-A0A0E0P2P2-F1
#
_cell.length_a   1.000
_cell.length_b   1.000
_cell.length_c   1.000
_cell.angle_alpha   90.00
_cell.angle_beta   90.00
_cell.angle_gamma   90.00
#
_symmetry.space_group_name_H-M   'P 1'
#
loop_
_entity.id
_entity.type
_entity.pdbx_description
1 polymer ?
#
loop_
_entity_poly.entity_id
_entity_poly.type
_entity_poly.pdbx_seq_one_letter_code
_entity_poly.pdbx_strand_id
1 'polypeptide(L)'
;MERGAAAAGTLSCTFRSPSPSPTSPAAPHWRPLLGFRSRSRSRGRGWGQRAVVAGAPRLFLPPPCRRFRYCSQSKLLGTNKGQNRCSLATFSSFGQSGISLNNEDLVKDKLLIDCGEDQDCVIDGIVALGKFDALHIGHRELAMYASKAGTPFLLSFVGIAEVLGWEYRPPIVAQCDRKRVLTSWAPYCKNVVPIEYQVEFSKVRYLTPRQFVERLSRDLKIQGVVAGENYRFGYRASGDAAELVKLCEEFGLSAFIVRSVMDTARSYNGVTTSVNSSDKGQVSSSRVRHALAMGDMEYVSELLGRKHRLVLTVKENHLQERKRIMLPKSCMLNMPPADGLYENCDLLNGGHLGLCRVIINSETIVIEMKDENSLLPNTIQENQQLGIEFG
;
A
#
# COMPACT_ATOMS: atom_id res chain seq x y z
N MET A 1 46.73 -35.71 -25.30
CA MET A 1 47.06 -37.09 -24.92
C MET A 1 47.13 -37.10 -23.40
N GLU A 2 46.17 -37.68 -22.68
CA GLU A 2 46.09 -39.13 -22.35
C GLU A 2 47.34 -39.63 -21.59
N ARG A 3 47.34 -40.34 -20.45
CA ARG A 3 46.36 -40.83 -19.43
C ARG A 3 47.10 -40.89 -18.07
N GLY A 4 46.52 -41.05 -16.87
CA GLY A 4 45.10 -41.11 -16.48
C GLY A 4 44.84 -42.13 -15.34
N ALA A 5 43.99 -41.75 -14.37
CA ALA A 5 43.23 -42.61 -13.42
C ALA A 5 44.00 -43.52 -12.42
N ALA A 6 43.64 -43.42 -11.14
CA ALA A 6 44.05 -44.35 -10.07
C ALA A 6 42.85 -44.99 -9.34
N ALA A 7 43.04 -46.25 -8.97
CA ALA A 7 42.23 -47.13 -8.11
C ALA A 7 41.89 -46.55 -6.72
N ALA A 8 41.06 -47.13 -5.84
CA ALA A 8 39.94 -48.08 -5.90
C ALA A 8 39.32 -48.11 -4.47
N GLY A 9 38.10 -48.61 -4.26
CA GLY A 9 37.53 -48.62 -2.90
C GLY A 9 36.09 -49.12 -2.78
N THR A 10 35.88 -50.42 -3.00
CA THR A 10 34.57 -51.07 -2.79
C THR A 10 34.32 -51.33 -1.30
N LEU A 11 33.15 -50.95 -0.78
CA LEU A 11 32.51 -51.65 0.34
C LEU A 11 30.99 -51.52 0.24
N SER A 12 30.29 -52.66 0.15
CA SER A 12 28.84 -52.75 0.14
C SER A 12 28.33 -53.17 1.51
N CYS A 13 27.13 -52.72 1.88
CA CYS A 13 26.33 -53.42 2.89
C CYS A 13 24.83 -53.22 2.62
N THR A 14 24.12 -54.33 2.47
CA THR A 14 22.66 -54.40 2.32
C THR A 14 22.04 -54.79 3.66
N PHE A 15 20.83 -54.30 3.99
CA PHE A 15 19.61 -55.13 4.14
C PHE A 15 18.41 -54.42 4.82
N ARG A 16 17.23 -54.68 4.23
CA ARG A 16 15.86 -54.84 4.81
C ARG A 16 15.20 -53.77 5.70
N SER A 17 14.02 -53.36 5.22
CA SER A 17 12.84 -52.97 6.02
C SER A 17 12.33 -54.10 6.92
N PRO A 18 11.49 -53.79 7.93
CA PRO A 18 10.07 -54.12 7.76
C PRO A 18 9.07 -53.09 8.35
N SER A 19 7.83 -53.12 7.86
CA SER A 19 6.63 -52.60 8.52
C SER A 19 5.79 -53.78 9.06
N PRO A 20 5.00 -53.59 10.13
CA PRO A 20 3.57 -53.27 9.95
C PRO A 20 2.98 -52.29 11.00
N SER A 21 1.68 -52.00 10.84
CA SER A 21 0.83 -51.07 11.61
C SER A 21 -0.01 -51.79 12.70
N PRO A 22 -1.08 -51.19 13.29
CA PRO A 22 -1.13 -50.01 14.16
C PRO A 22 -1.85 -50.26 15.51
N THR A 23 -1.65 -49.42 16.53
CA THR A 23 -2.47 -49.41 17.76
C THR A 23 -2.76 -47.99 18.28
N SER A 24 -4.04 -47.71 18.58
CA SER A 24 -4.49 -46.48 19.25
C SER A 24 -4.20 -46.49 20.75
N PRO A 25 -4.32 -45.33 21.42
CA PRO A 25 -5.32 -45.30 22.50
C PRO A 25 -6.13 -43.99 22.64
N ALA A 26 -7.39 -44.20 23.04
CA ALA A 26 -8.22 -43.41 23.97
C ALA A 26 -8.33 -41.87 23.87
N ALA A 27 -9.55 -41.41 23.62
CA ALA A 27 -10.02 -40.05 23.91
C ALA A 27 -10.49 -39.91 25.39
N PRO A 28 -10.40 -38.72 26.01
CA PRO A 28 -11.02 -38.45 27.30
C PRO A 28 -12.51 -38.06 27.14
N HIS A 29 -13.40 -38.85 27.75
CA HIS A 29 -14.82 -38.52 27.85
C HIS A 29 -15.07 -37.39 28.88
N TRP A 30 -15.83 -36.37 28.48
CA TRP A 30 -16.52 -35.48 29.42
C TRP A 30 -18.04 -35.66 29.27
N ARG A 31 -18.70 -36.05 30.37
CA ARG A 31 -20.17 -36.12 30.45
C ARG A 31 -20.73 -34.77 30.92
N PRO A 32 -21.86 -34.30 30.35
CA PRO A 32 -22.56 -33.13 30.89
C PRO A 32 -23.40 -33.52 32.12
N LEU A 33 -23.48 -32.63 33.10
CA LEU A 33 -24.45 -32.72 34.20
C LEU A 33 -25.69 -31.86 33.92
N LEU A 34 -26.82 -32.40 34.37
CA LEU A 34 -28.14 -31.77 34.42
C LEU A 34 -28.05 -30.47 35.25
N GLY A 35 -28.85 -29.43 35.06
CA GLY A 35 -30.19 -29.39 34.47
C GLY A 35 -31.20 -29.04 35.57
N PHE A 36 -31.64 -27.78 35.62
CA PHE A 36 -32.79 -27.36 36.43
C PHE A 36 -33.74 -26.49 35.61
N ARG A 37 -35.04 -26.71 35.81
CA ARG A 37 -36.13 -26.15 35.00
C ARG A 37 -37.23 -25.66 35.93
N SER A 38 -38.02 -24.69 35.45
CA SER A 38 -39.25 -24.17 36.07
C SER A 38 -39.02 -23.20 37.26
N ARG A 39 -39.94 -22.28 37.58
CA ARG A 39 -41.33 -22.14 37.09
C ARG A 39 -41.80 -20.68 37.13
N SER A 40 -42.83 -20.39 36.34
CA SER A 40 -43.56 -19.13 36.30
C SER A 40 -44.30 -18.80 37.61
N ARG A 41 -44.51 -17.50 37.89
CA ARG A 41 -45.87 -16.94 37.94
C ARG A 41 -45.96 -15.40 38.02
N SER A 42 -47.06 -14.94 37.45
CA SER A 42 -47.61 -13.58 37.39
C SER A 42 -48.01 -12.97 38.74
N ARG A 43 -47.86 -11.64 38.85
CA ARG A 43 -48.74 -10.60 39.47
C ARG A 43 -47.85 -9.39 39.82
N GLY A 44 -48.23 -8.13 39.65
CA GLY A 44 -49.51 -7.57 39.22
C GLY A 44 -50.04 -6.55 40.22
N ARG A 45 -49.52 -5.31 40.15
CA ARG A 45 -50.09 -4.02 40.58
C ARG A 45 -48.94 -2.99 40.66
N GLY A 46 -49.14 -1.79 40.14
CA GLY A 46 -48.20 -0.68 40.30
C GLY A 46 -48.52 0.16 41.53
N TRP A 47 -47.72 1.21 41.74
CA TRP A 47 -48.10 2.53 42.27
C TRP A 47 -47.07 3.52 41.70
N GLY A 48 -47.50 4.73 41.33
CA GLY A 48 -46.62 5.72 40.71
C GLY A 48 -45.98 6.65 41.74
N GLN A 49 -44.80 7.19 41.43
CA GLN A 49 -44.44 8.55 41.85
C GLN A 49 -43.32 9.15 40.97
N ARG A 50 -43.42 10.48 40.85
CA ARG A 50 -42.61 11.49 40.13
C ARG A 50 -41.18 11.17 39.66
N ALA A 51 -40.97 11.52 38.37
CA ALA A 51 -39.93 12.40 37.82
C ALA A 51 -38.44 12.17 38.13
N VAL A 52 -37.64 12.03 37.06
CA VAL A 52 -36.56 12.99 36.68
C VAL A 52 -36.40 12.91 35.15
N VAL A 53 -36.26 14.06 34.49
CA VAL A 53 -35.91 14.13 33.05
C VAL A 53 -34.39 14.08 32.92
N ALA A 54 -33.86 13.03 32.29
CA ALA A 54 -32.46 12.94 31.90
C ALA A 54 -32.34 13.19 30.38
N GLY A 55 -31.58 14.22 30.00
CA GLY A 55 -31.49 14.67 28.61
C GLY A 55 -30.67 13.74 27.71
N ALA A 56 -31.04 13.68 26.43
CA ALA A 56 -30.26 13.02 25.40
C ALA A 56 -28.91 13.73 25.16
N PRO A 57 -27.83 13.00 24.81
CA PRO A 57 -26.53 13.61 24.52
C PRO A 57 -26.61 14.50 23.26
N ARG A 58 -26.04 15.70 23.35
CA ARG A 58 -26.02 16.67 22.24
C ARG A 58 -25.06 16.22 21.15
N LEU A 59 -25.58 16.02 19.94
CA LEU A 59 -24.77 15.98 18.72
C LEU A 59 -24.20 17.38 18.46
N PHE A 60 -22.89 17.53 18.51
CA PHE A 60 -22.21 18.76 18.08
C PHE A 60 -22.16 18.79 16.55
N LEU A 61 -22.89 19.73 15.95
CA LEU A 61 -22.76 20.09 14.55
C LEU A 61 -21.56 21.04 14.36
N PRO A 62 -20.77 20.89 13.29
CA PRO A 62 -19.69 21.83 12.97
C PRO A 62 -20.25 23.17 12.45
N PRO A 63 -19.49 24.28 12.56
CA PRO A 63 -19.89 25.60 12.07
C PRO A 63 -19.93 25.66 10.53
N PRO A 64 -20.67 26.62 9.93
CA PRO A 64 -20.86 26.67 8.49
C PRO A 64 -19.58 27.06 7.74
N CYS A 65 -19.19 26.23 6.76
CA CYS A 65 -18.04 26.47 5.90
C CYS A 65 -18.22 27.75 5.06
N ARG A 66 -17.14 28.53 4.92
CA ARG A 66 -17.07 29.60 3.91
C ARG A 66 -16.96 28.98 2.50
N ARG A 67 -17.50 29.68 1.49
CA ARG A 67 -17.43 29.27 0.07
C ARG A 67 -15.98 29.14 -0.39
N PHE A 68 -15.56 27.93 -0.75
CA PHE A 68 -14.30 27.68 -1.46
C PHE A 68 -14.43 27.94 -2.97
N ARG A 69 -13.33 28.36 -3.59
CA ARG A 69 -13.21 28.46 -5.05
C ARG A 69 -12.82 27.10 -5.62
N TYR A 70 -13.51 26.66 -6.66
CA TYR A 70 -13.11 25.49 -7.44
C TYR A 70 -11.90 25.84 -8.32
N CYS A 71 -10.83 25.05 -8.24
CA CYS A 71 -9.82 25.01 -9.31
C CYS A 71 -10.31 24.06 -10.40
N SER A 72 -11.02 24.59 -11.40
CA SER A 72 -11.49 23.80 -12.55
C SER A 72 -10.42 23.72 -13.62
N GLN A 73 -9.78 22.56 -13.79
CA GLN A 73 -9.02 22.26 -15.01
C GLN A 73 -9.85 21.40 -15.96
N SER A 74 -10.47 22.06 -16.94
CA SER A 74 -10.94 21.44 -18.17
C SER A 74 -10.46 22.27 -19.35
N LYS A 75 -9.52 21.71 -20.14
CA LYS A 75 -9.19 22.20 -21.49
C LYS A 75 -8.44 21.13 -22.26
N LEU A 76 -9.17 20.46 -23.16
CA LEU A 76 -8.61 19.66 -24.25
C LEU A 76 -8.83 20.43 -25.57
N LEU A 77 -7.88 20.30 -26.49
CA LEU A 77 -7.87 20.71 -27.89
C LEU A 77 -7.93 22.22 -28.26
N GLY A 78 -6.97 22.61 -29.11
CA GLY A 78 -6.86 23.88 -29.83
C GLY A 78 -5.47 23.97 -30.48
N THR A 79 -5.39 23.98 -31.81
CA THR A 79 -4.15 23.64 -32.55
C THR A 79 -3.23 24.82 -32.89
N ASN A 80 -1.97 24.46 -33.18
CA ASN A 80 -1.01 25.07 -34.10
C ASN A 80 0.07 26.09 -33.64
N LYS A 81 1.32 25.67 -33.94
CA LYS A 81 2.51 26.43 -34.38
C LYS A 81 3.18 27.41 -33.40
N GLY A 82 4.43 27.08 -33.06
CA GLY A 82 5.44 28.00 -32.53
C GLY A 82 6.74 27.25 -32.25
N GLN A 83 7.77 27.42 -33.08
CA GLN A 83 9.09 26.82 -32.86
C GLN A 83 9.79 27.49 -31.67
N ASN A 84 10.53 26.74 -30.86
CA ASN A 84 12.00 26.90 -30.84
C ASN A 84 12.73 25.78 -30.10
N ARG A 85 13.99 25.56 -30.52
CA ARG A 85 14.95 24.62 -29.94
C ARG A 85 15.69 25.24 -28.77
N CYS A 86 16.09 24.42 -27.79
CA CYS A 86 17.39 24.41 -27.11
C CYS A 86 17.38 23.20 -26.14
N SER A 87 18.07 22.09 -26.46
CA SER A 87 19.51 21.83 -26.36
C SER A 87 19.90 21.24 -25.00
N LEU A 88 20.38 19.99 -25.00
CA LEU A 88 21.03 19.37 -23.85
C LEU A 88 22.23 20.22 -23.41
N ALA A 89 22.44 20.31 -22.09
CA ALA A 89 23.71 20.73 -21.51
C ALA A 89 24.14 19.71 -20.44
N THR A 90 25.37 19.24 -20.58
CA THR A 90 25.95 18.13 -19.80
C THR A 90 26.51 18.61 -18.46
N PHE A 91 26.50 17.74 -17.44
CA PHE A 91 27.17 17.97 -16.15
C PHE A 91 28.69 18.13 -16.29
N SER A 92 29.30 18.99 -15.47
CA SER A 92 30.74 19.02 -15.21
C SER A 92 31.04 19.35 -13.72
N SER A 93 32.28 19.08 -13.29
CA SER A 93 32.64 18.79 -11.90
C SER A 93 33.31 19.96 -11.13
N PHE A 94 33.14 19.92 -9.80
CA PHE A 94 33.91 20.52 -8.68
C PHE A 94 34.98 21.61 -8.94
N GLY A 95 34.90 22.66 -8.09
CA GLY A 95 36.04 23.49 -7.67
C GLY A 95 35.73 24.23 -6.35
N GLN A 96 36.66 24.23 -5.39
CA GLN A 96 36.58 24.96 -4.11
C GLN A 96 37.66 26.05 -4.04
N SER A 97 37.35 27.23 -3.47
CA SER A 97 38.26 27.99 -2.60
C SER A 97 37.58 29.18 -1.90
N GLY A 98 37.99 29.49 -0.66
CA GLY A 98 38.28 30.89 -0.29
C GLY A 98 37.21 31.82 0.30
N ILE A 99 36.69 31.51 1.49
CA ILE A 99 36.33 32.41 2.62
C ILE A 99 36.06 33.92 2.34
N SER A 100 34.85 34.38 2.69
CA SER A 100 34.67 35.55 3.57
C SER A 100 33.34 35.44 4.32
N LEU A 101 33.36 35.69 5.64
CA LEU A 101 32.17 35.70 6.50
C LEU A 101 31.52 37.07 6.46
N ASN A 102 30.26 37.13 6.02
CA ASN A 102 29.29 38.10 6.51
C ASN A 102 27.98 37.36 6.77
N ASN A 103 27.41 37.57 7.96
CA ASN A 103 26.00 37.27 8.20
C ASN A 103 25.15 38.21 7.34
N GLU A 104 23.88 37.86 7.18
CA GLU A 104 22.89 38.53 6.32
C GLU A 104 22.99 38.18 4.83
N ASP A 105 22.53 36.97 4.51
CA ASP A 105 21.31 36.90 3.69
C ASP A 105 20.45 35.72 4.13
N LEU A 106 19.17 35.99 4.33
CA LEU A 106 18.21 35.17 5.08
C LEU A 106 18.32 33.66 4.84
N VAL A 107 18.28 32.89 5.94
CA VAL A 107 17.94 31.47 5.91
C VAL A 107 16.58 31.35 5.22
N LYS A 108 16.59 31.00 3.93
CA LYS A 108 15.37 30.56 3.23
C LYS A 108 14.80 29.43 4.07
N ASP A 109 13.59 29.61 4.57
CA ASP A 109 12.82 28.57 5.27
C ASP A 109 12.66 27.38 4.32
N LYS A 110 13.64 26.47 4.35
CA LYS A 110 13.55 25.19 3.64
C LYS A 110 12.48 24.40 4.36
N LEU A 111 11.30 24.36 3.74
CA LEU A 111 10.23 23.42 4.05
C LEU A 111 10.88 22.04 4.25
N LEU A 112 10.77 21.51 5.46
CA LEU A 112 11.33 20.20 5.79
C LEU A 112 10.46 19.10 5.16
N ILE A 113 9.15 19.39 5.09
CA ILE A 113 8.14 18.66 4.34
C ILE A 113 7.75 19.55 3.14
N ASP A 114 8.24 19.20 1.96
CA ASP A 114 8.11 19.96 0.71
C ASP A 114 7.33 19.11 -0.32
N CYS A 115 6.26 19.66 -0.88
CA CYS A 115 5.44 19.02 -1.92
C CYS A 115 5.81 19.49 -3.35
N GLY A 116 6.83 20.35 -3.49
CA GLY A 116 7.34 20.81 -4.78
C GLY A 116 6.38 21.75 -5.51
N GLU A 117 6.22 21.56 -6.81
CA GLU A 117 5.39 22.42 -7.68
C GLU A 117 3.90 22.41 -7.28
N ASP A 118 3.43 21.34 -6.63
CA ASP A 118 2.04 21.19 -6.18
C ASP A 118 1.80 21.68 -4.73
N GLN A 119 2.68 22.50 -4.16
CA GLN A 119 2.53 23.01 -2.77
C GLN A 119 1.17 23.71 -2.56
N ASP A 120 0.62 24.38 -3.58
CA ASP A 120 -0.71 25.00 -3.51
C ASP A 120 -1.87 23.99 -3.45
N CYS A 121 -1.65 22.71 -3.81
CA CYS A 121 -2.66 21.66 -3.74
C CYS A 121 -2.83 21.04 -2.34
N VAL A 122 -1.88 21.28 -1.42
CA VAL A 122 -1.93 20.78 -0.03
C VAL A 122 -2.35 21.82 1.01
N ILE A 123 -2.29 23.11 0.67
CA ILE A 123 -2.80 24.21 1.50
C ILE A 123 -4.30 23.98 1.76
N ASP A 124 -4.72 24.19 3.02
CA ASP A 124 -6.08 23.93 3.50
C ASP A 124 -6.55 22.46 3.33
N GLY A 125 -5.66 21.55 2.92
CA GLY A 125 -5.95 20.14 2.70
C GLY A 125 -6.05 19.32 3.99
N ILE A 126 -6.52 18.08 3.84
CA ILE A 126 -6.57 17.08 4.89
C ILE A 126 -5.61 15.94 4.53
N VAL A 127 -4.54 15.80 5.32
CA VAL A 127 -3.48 14.83 5.07
C VAL A 127 -3.81 13.47 5.67
N ALA A 128 -3.76 12.41 4.87
CA ALA A 128 -3.71 11.04 5.35
C ALA A 128 -2.26 10.61 5.53
N LEU A 129 -1.88 10.20 6.74
CA LEU A 129 -0.51 9.79 7.09
C LEU A 129 -0.31 8.27 7.00
N GLY A 130 0.80 7.82 6.42
CA GLY A 130 1.11 6.38 6.35
C GLY A 130 2.31 6.03 5.48
N LYS A 131 2.65 4.73 5.40
CA LYS A 131 3.69 4.24 4.47
C LYS A 131 3.14 4.04 3.04
N PHE A 132 1.85 3.75 2.91
CA PHE A 132 1.13 3.60 1.63
C PHE A 132 1.70 2.58 0.62
N ASP A 133 2.54 1.62 1.05
CA ASP A 133 3.21 0.59 0.22
C ASP A 133 2.23 -0.16 -0.70
N ALA A 134 1.19 -0.81 -0.14
CA ALA A 134 0.22 -1.58 -0.91
C ALA A 134 -0.89 -0.76 -1.61
N LEU A 135 -1.15 0.47 -1.14
CA LEU A 135 -2.41 1.17 -1.44
C LEU A 135 -3.65 0.23 -1.28
N HIS A 136 -3.74 -0.52 -0.17
CA HIS A 136 -4.82 -1.48 0.10
C HIS A 136 -6.12 -0.80 0.59
N ILE A 137 -7.21 -1.55 0.78
CA ILE A 137 -8.51 -0.96 1.18
C ILE A 137 -8.44 -0.13 2.46
N GLY A 138 -7.61 -0.53 3.44
CA GLY A 138 -7.36 0.28 4.64
C GLY A 138 -6.72 1.66 4.39
N HIS A 139 -5.95 1.83 3.31
CA HIS A 139 -5.40 3.14 2.93
C HIS A 139 -6.47 3.98 2.20
N ARG A 140 -7.32 3.34 1.40
CA ARG A 140 -8.47 4.00 0.75
C ARG A 140 -9.42 4.58 1.78
N GLU A 141 -9.68 3.88 2.89
CA GLU A 141 -10.49 4.43 3.99
C GLU A 141 -9.88 5.72 4.58
N LEU A 142 -8.56 5.81 4.77
CA LEU A 142 -7.92 7.05 5.22
C LEU A 142 -8.18 8.21 4.24
N ALA A 143 -8.04 7.96 2.93
CA ALA A 143 -8.34 8.95 1.90
C ALA A 143 -9.84 9.35 1.86
N MET A 144 -10.74 8.39 2.06
CA MET A 144 -12.17 8.63 2.15
C MET A 144 -12.53 9.49 3.37
N TYR A 145 -11.93 9.24 4.53
CA TYR A 145 -12.09 10.08 5.72
C TYR A 145 -11.53 11.49 5.51
N ALA A 146 -10.36 11.62 4.87
CA ALA A 146 -9.82 12.92 4.49
C ALA A 146 -10.77 13.70 3.57
N SER A 147 -11.32 13.04 2.55
CA SER A 147 -12.27 13.65 1.61
C SER A 147 -13.57 14.11 2.27
N LYS A 148 -13.97 13.50 3.40
CA LYS A 148 -15.17 13.90 4.14
C LYS A 148 -14.97 15.28 4.76
N ALA A 149 -13.78 15.56 5.28
CA ALA A 149 -13.42 16.80 5.96
C ALA A 149 -12.92 17.92 5.01
N GLY A 150 -12.22 17.61 3.91
CA GLY A 150 -11.68 18.61 2.99
C GLY A 150 -11.04 17.99 1.74
N THR A 151 -10.07 18.67 1.11
CA THR A 151 -9.32 18.13 -0.04
C THR A 151 -8.37 17.03 0.44
N PRO A 152 -8.52 15.76 -0.02
CA PRO A 152 -7.70 14.66 0.46
C PRO A 152 -6.35 14.60 -0.24
N PHE A 153 -5.28 14.39 0.52
CA PHE A 153 -3.99 13.96 -0.02
C PHE A 153 -3.30 12.96 0.91
N LEU A 154 -2.39 12.16 0.37
CA LEU A 154 -1.57 11.22 1.13
C LEU A 154 -0.18 11.82 1.36
N LEU A 155 0.34 11.72 2.57
CA LEU A 155 1.75 11.98 2.87
C LEU A 155 2.43 10.67 3.25
N SER A 156 3.31 10.23 2.36
CA SER A 156 4.00 8.95 2.39
C SER A 156 5.47 9.12 2.72
N PHE A 157 6.10 8.07 3.27
CA PHE A 157 7.49 8.11 3.72
C PHE A 157 8.34 7.07 2.98
N VAL A 158 9.31 7.56 2.20
CA VAL A 158 10.26 6.76 1.40
C VAL A 158 11.63 6.66 2.08
N GLY A 159 12.51 5.78 1.61
CA GLY A 159 13.85 5.61 2.19
C GLY A 159 13.90 4.93 3.57
N ILE A 160 12.78 4.38 4.07
CA ILE A 160 12.71 3.80 5.42
C ILE A 160 13.62 2.57 5.57
N ALA A 161 13.66 1.69 4.57
CA ALA A 161 14.41 0.44 4.66
C ALA A 161 15.92 0.73 4.69
N GLU A 162 16.35 1.62 3.80
CA GLU A 162 17.71 2.10 3.62
C GLU A 162 18.22 2.80 4.89
N VAL A 163 17.41 3.69 5.48
CA VAL A 163 17.72 4.42 6.72
C VAL A 163 17.78 3.51 7.96
N LEU A 164 17.08 2.37 7.95
CA LEU A 164 17.02 1.43 9.08
C LEU A 164 17.84 0.15 8.86
N GLY A 165 18.57 0.04 7.74
CA GLY A 165 19.37 -1.15 7.40
C GLY A 165 18.54 -2.41 7.17
N TRP A 166 17.29 -2.27 6.72
CA TRP A 166 16.43 -3.39 6.37
C TRP A 166 16.75 -3.91 4.97
N GLU A 167 16.55 -5.21 4.74
CA GLU A 167 16.62 -5.80 3.41
C GLU A 167 15.67 -5.08 2.44
N TYR A 168 16.17 -4.79 1.24
CA TYR A 168 15.36 -4.24 0.16
C TYR A 168 14.21 -5.19 -0.19
N ARG A 169 13.00 -4.65 -0.31
CA ARG A 169 11.83 -5.38 -0.79
C ARG A 169 11.19 -4.56 -1.91
N PRO A 170 10.94 -5.13 -3.10
CA PRO A 170 10.23 -4.45 -4.17
C PRO A 170 8.91 -3.84 -3.65
N PRO A 171 8.50 -2.66 -4.12
CA PRO A 171 7.21 -2.06 -3.72
C PRO A 171 6.07 -2.98 -4.14
N ILE A 172 4.92 -2.91 -3.46
CA ILE A 172 3.74 -3.70 -3.89
C ILE A 172 3.11 -3.07 -5.15
N VAL A 173 3.07 -1.73 -5.22
CA VAL A 173 2.59 -0.98 -6.38
C VAL A 173 3.77 -0.26 -7.04
N ALA A 174 4.00 -0.51 -8.32
CA ALA A 174 5.06 0.18 -9.09
C ALA A 174 4.83 1.69 -9.10
N GLN A 175 5.89 2.50 -8.99
CA GLN A 175 5.79 3.96 -8.87
C GLN A 175 4.95 4.59 -10.00
N CYS A 176 5.12 4.12 -11.23
CA CYS A 176 4.36 4.56 -12.40
C CYS A 176 2.85 4.22 -12.34
N ASP A 177 2.45 3.16 -11.62
CA ASP A 177 1.06 2.71 -11.52
C ASP A 177 0.30 3.36 -10.34
N ARG A 178 1.01 4.00 -9.39
CA ARG A 178 0.40 4.61 -8.19
C ARG A 178 -0.70 5.62 -8.56
N LYS A 179 -0.46 6.46 -9.57
CA LYS A 179 -1.44 7.45 -10.07
C LYS A 179 -2.75 6.80 -10.53
N ARG A 180 -2.68 5.63 -11.19
CA ARG A 180 -3.88 4.87 -11.59
C ARG A 180 -4.64 4.36 -10.38
N VAL A 181 -3.93 3.77 -9.40
CA VAL A 181 -4.55 3.27 -8.16
C VAL A 181 -5.24 4.40 -7.41
N LEU A 182 -4.60 5.56 -7.24
CA LEU A 182 -5.20 6.74 -6.61
C LEU A 182 -6.40 7.29 -7.42
N THR A 183 -6.32 7.29 -8.75
CA THR A 183 -7.45 7.68 -9.62
C THR A 183 -8.67 6.79 -9.40
N SER A 184 -8.48 5.48 -9.21
CA SER A 184 -9.58 4.55 -8.89
C SER A 184 -10.28 4.83 -7.55
N TRP A 185 -9.69 5.66 -6.68
CA TRP A 185 -10.29 6.03 -5.40
C TRP A 185 -11.21 7.27 -5.51
N ALA A 186 -11.19 8.00 -6.62
CA ALA A 186 -11.99 9.21 -6.78
C ALA A 186 -13.50 9.01 -6.51
N PRO A 187 -14.18 7.95 -6.99
CA PRO A 187 -15.61 7.72 -6.69
C PRO A 187 -15.90 7.59 -5.19
N TYR A 188 -14.93 7.11 -4.41
CA TYR A 188 -15.03 6.99 -2.95
C TYR A 188 -14.67 8.30 -2.23
N CYS A 189 -13.90 9.17 -2.88
CA CYS A 189 -13.35 10.42 -2.34
C CYS A 189 -14.08 11.67 -2.88
N LYS A 190 -15.43 11.62 -2.96
CA LYS A 190 -16.29 12.69 -3.51
C LYS A 190 -15.93 13.15 -4.94
N ASN A 191 -15.48 12.22 -5.79
CA ASN A 191 -14.96 12.46 -7.15
C ASN A 191 -13.67 13.30 -7.21
N VAL A 192 -12.94 13.45 -6.10
CA VAL A 192 -11.59 14.04 -6.06
C VAL A 192 -10.56 12.91 -6.08
N VAL A 193 -9.59 12.97 -6.99
CA VAL A 193 -8.43 12.05 -6.98
C VAL A 193 -7.49 12.48 -5.85
N PRO A 194 -7.21 11.64 -4.84
CA PRO A 194 -6.19 11.96 -3.84
C PRO A 194 -4.81 11.99 -4.49
N ILE A 195 -4.04 13.05 -4.24
CA ILE A 195 -2.63 13.14 -4.65
C ILE A 195 -1.76 12.52 -3.54
N GLU A 196 -0.62 11.95 -3.89
CA GLU A 196 0.36 11.44 -2.93
C GLU A 196 1.67 12.19 -3.03
N TYR A 197 2.18 12.64 -1.88
CA TYR A 197 3.50 13.23 -1.74
C TYR A 197 4.43 12.28 -0.98
N GLN A 198 5.67 12.18 -1.45
CA GLN A 198 6.70 11.29 -0.90
C GLN A 198 7.76 12.10 -0.17
N VAL A 199 7.87 11.88 1.14
CA VAL A 199 8.85 12.53 2.02
C VAL A 199 9.97 11.54 2.32
N GLU A 200 11.20 11.98 2.11
CA GLU A 200 12.38 11.25 2.56
C GLU A 200 12.36 11.04 4.07
N PHE A 201 12.26 9.78 4.53
CA PHE A 201 12.23 9.46 5.96
C PHE A 201 13.47 9.96 6.68
N SER A 202 14.62 10.02 5.99
CA SER A 202 15.86 10.62 6.48
C SER A 202 15.70 12.07 6.95
N LYS A 203 14.81 12.86 6.34
CA LYS A 203 14.53 14.28 6.70
C LYS A 203 13.63 14.45 7.94
N VAL A 204 12.85 13.43 8.31
CA VAL A 204 11.83 13.53 9.37
C VAL A 204 12.06 12.59 10.55
N ARG A 205 12.91 11.56 10.40
CA ARG A 205 13.15 10.50 11.41
C ARG A 205 13.56 11.00 12.80
N TYR A 206 14.15 12.19 12.89
CA TYR A 206 14.71 12.79 14.12
C TYR A 206 13.75 13.76 14.82
N LEU A 207 12.62 14.10 14.21
CA LEU A 207 11.64 15.01 14.81
C LEU A 207 10.94 14.35 15.99
N THR A 208 10.76 15.07 17.09
CA THR A 208 9.81 14.66 18.14
C THR A 208 8.37 14.67 17.59
N PRO A 209 7.41 13.96 18.22
CA PRO A 209 6.00 14.04 17.84
C PRO A 209 5.50 15.48 17.67
N ARG A 210 5.81 16.37 18.63
CA ARG A 210 5.49 17.79 18.53
C ARG A 210 6.08 18.47 17.30
N GLN A 211 7.38 18.32 17.07
CA GLN A 211 8.06 18.93 15.92
C GLN A 211 7.49 18.42 14.58
N PHE A 212 7.08 17.15 14.52
CA PHE A 212 6.46 16.61 13.32
C PHE A 212 5.10 17.26 13.02
N VAL A 213 4.22 17.41 14.03
CA VAL A 213 2.92 18.09 13.84
C VAL A 213 3.09 19.59 13.59
N GLU A 214 4.07 20.24 14.24
CA GLU A 214 4.47 21.62 13.98
C GLU A 214 4.86 21.82 12.51
N ARG A 215 5.62 20.88 11.93
CA ARG A 215 6.03 20.89 10.52
C ARG A 215 4.86 20.65 9.57
N LEU A 216 3.94 19.73 9.89
CA LEU A 216 2.71 19.58 9.11
C LEU A 216 1.90 20.88 9.10
N SER A 217 1.74 21.54 10.25
CA SER A 217 1.02 22.82 10.36
C SER A 217 1.70 23.95 9.59
N ARG A 218 3.02 24.17 9.79
CA ARG A 218 3.73 25.32 9.19
C ARG A 218 4.16 25.11 7.75
N ASP A 219 4.75 23.96 7.44
CA ASP A 219 5.34 23.72 6.13
C ASP A 219 4.23 23.47 5.09
N LEU A 220 3.21 22.64 5.43
CA LEU A 220 2.13 22.28 4.51
C LEU A 220 0.85 23.13 4.62
N LYS A 221 0.64 23.86 5.73
CA LYS A 221 -0.56 24.69 5.97
C LYS A 221 -1.89 23.93 5.81
N ILE A 222 -1.92 22.69 6.31
CA ILE A 222 -3.11 21.82 6.31
C ILE A 222 -4.17 22.29 7.31
N GLN A 223 -5.41 21.84 7.11
CA GLN A 223 -6.51 21.99 8.09
C GLN A 223 -6.70 20.76 8.99
N GLY A 224 -6.11 19.62 8.63
CA GLY A 224 -6.28 18.42 9.44
C GLY A 224 -5.52 17.18 8.99
N VAL A 225 -5.52 16.19 9.87
CA VAL A 225 -4.77 14.95 9.80
C VAL A 225 -5.70 13.75 9.93
N VAL A 226 -5.49 12.73 9.12
CA VAL A 226 -6.14 11.43 9.19
C VAL A 226 -5.07 10.35 9.38
N ALA A 227 -5.26 9.49 10.38
CA ALA A 227 -4.33 8.40 10.68
C ALA A 227 -5.10 7.14 11.12
N GLY A 228 -4.47 5.98 11.01
CA GLY A 228 -5.03 4.74 11.56
C GLY A 228 -4.88 4.66 13.08
N GLU A 229 -5.73 3.90 13.76
CA GLU A 229 -5.66 3.69 15.22
C GLU A 229 -4.31 3.13 15.72
N ASN A 230 -3.62 2.35 14.87
CA ASN A 230 -2.30 1.80 15.13
C ASN A 230 -1.14 2.68 14.61
N TYR A 231 -1.40 3.95 14.25
CA TYR A 231 -0.36 4.85 13.74
C TYR A 231 0.65 5.23 14.82
N ARG A 232 1.93 5.27 14.44
CA ARG A 232 3.06 5.65 15.29
C ARG A 232 3.98 6.61 14.54
N PHE A 233 4.51 7.60 15.23
CA PHE A 233 5.29 8.68 14.62
C PHE A 233 6.27 9.34 15.61
N GLY A 234 7.03 10.30 15.10
CA GLY A 234 8.13 10.94 15.83
C GLY A 234 9.34 10.02 16.03
N TYR A 235 10.38 10.56 16.66
CA TYR A 235 11.65 9.89 16.89
C TYR A 235 11.45 8.55 17.61
N ARG A 236 11.99 7.47 17.01
CA ARG A 236 11.82 6.08 17.47
C ARG A 236 10.35 5.66 17.67
N ALA A 237 9.42 6.21 16.88
CA ALA A 237 7.99 5.90 16.97
C ALA A 237 7.39 6.19 18.37
N SER A 238 7.93 7.19 19.07
CA SER A 238 7.53 7.52 20.45
C SER A 238 6.06 7.89 20.59
N GLY A 239 5.51 8.60 19.60
CA GLY A 239 4.12 9.06 19.61
C GLY A 239 3.15 8.09 18.96
N ASP A 240 1.88 8.20 19.36
CA ASP A 240 0.77 7.37 18.94
C ASP A 240 -0.47 8.19 18.52
N ALA A 241 -1.54 7.50 18.12
CA ALA A 241 -2.78 8.14 17.68
C ALA A 241 -3.40 9.09 18.73
N ALA A 242 -3.21 8.87 20.03
CA ALA A 242 -3.73 9.75 21.08
C ALA A 242 -2.87 11.00 21.25
N GLU A 243 -1.54 10.85 21.23
CA GLU A 243 -0.63 12.01 21.22
C GLU A 243 -0.82 12.85 19.94
N LEU A 244 -1.06 12.23 18.78
CA LEU A 244 -1.35 12.92 17.53
C LEU A 244 -2.57 13.84 17.64
N VAL A 245 -3.69 13.33 18.19
CA VAL A 245 -4.91 14.13 18.38
C VAL A 245 -4.64 15.34 19.28
N LYS A 246 -3.97 15.13 20.42
CA LYS A 246 -3.63 16.20 21.36
C LYS A 246 -2.75 17.27 20.70
N LEU A 247 -1.70 16.85 19.99
CA LEU A 247 -0.79 17.78 19.33
C LEU A 247 -1.49 18.54 18.19
N CYS A 248 -2.36 17.88 17.42
CA CYS A 248 -3.16 18.55 16.40
C CYS A 248 -4.06 19.65 17.00
N GLU A 249 -4.75 19.37 18.10
CA GLU A 249 -5.57 20.37 18.81
C GLU A 249 -4.74 21.60 19.23
N GLU A 250 -3.55 21.39 19.80
CA GLU A 250 -2.64 22.47 20.19
C GLU A 250 -2.13 23.32 19.01
N PHE A 251 -2.04 22.75 17.80
CA PHE A 251 -1.66 23.46 16.56
C PHE A 251 -2.87 23.92 15.73
N GLY A 252 -4.09 23.83 16.25
CA GLY A 252 -5.32 24.27 15.56
C GLY A 252 -5.75 23.36 14.40
N LEU A 253 -5.25 22.13 14.35
CA LEU A 253 -5.55 21.14 13.32
C LEU A 253 -6.67 20.19 13.77
N SER A 254 -7.55 19.82 12.84
CA SER A 254 -8.47 18.70 13.06
C SER A 254 -7.74 17.35 12.97
N ALA A 255 -8.13 16.37 13.79
CA ALA A 255 -7.53 15.03 13.79
C ALA A 255 -8.59 13.93 13.75
N PHE A 256 -8.44 12.98 12.84
CA PHE A 256 -9.37 11.87 12.64
C PHE A 256 -8.63 10.53 12.73
N ILE A 257 -8.94 9.75 13.76
CA ILE A 257 -8.38 8.42 13.94
C ILE A 257 -9.35 7.37 13.36
N VAL A 258 -8.89 6.66 12.34
CA VAL A 258 -9.69 5.68 11.58
C VAL A 258 -9.38 4.28 12.11
N ARG A 259 -10.43 3.50 12.35
CA ARG A 259 -10.30 2.12 12.80
C ARG A 259 -9.76 1.22 11.69
N SER A 260 -9.06 0.18 12.08
CA SER A 260 -8.48 -0.78 11.13
C SER A 260 -9.55 -1.50 10.34
N VAL A 261 -9.39 -1.55 9.01
CA VAL A 261 -10.21 -2.42 8.15
C VAL A 261 -9.78 -3.87 8.38
N MET A 262 -10.75 -4.74 8.66
CA MET A 262 -10.53 -6.18 8.80
C MET A 262 -10.83 -6.88 7.47
N ASP A 263 -10.18 -8.01 7.22
CA ASP A 263 -10.49 -8.85 6.07
C ASP A 263 -11.80 -9.63 6.25
N THR A 264 -12.43 -9.97 5.12
CA THR A 264 -13.75 -10.61 5.08
C THR A 264 -13.67 -12.13 4.98
N ALA A 265 -12.66 -12.67 4.29
CA ALA A 265 -12.64 -14.08 3.88
C ALA A 265 -12.31 -15.10 4.99
N ARG A 266 -11.60 -14.72 6.06
CA ARG A 266 -11.04 -15.71 7.03
C ARG A 266 -11.77 -15.79 8.38
N SER A 267 -12.98 -15.24 8.44
CA SER A 267 -13.90 -15.45 9.60
C SER A 267 -14.71 -16.75 9.50
N TYR A 268 -14.74 -17.40 8.33
CA TYR A 268 -15.25 -18.77 8.21
C TYR A 268 -14.22 -19.77 8.76
N ASN A 269 -14.66 -20.62 9.69
CA ASN A 269 -13.92 -21.73 10.34
C ASN A 269 -12.87 -21.38 11.42
N GLY A 270 -12.73 -20.11 11.83
CA GLY A 270 -12.03 -19.75 13.08
C GLY A 270 -10.51 -19.99 13.12
N VAL A 271 -9.90 -20.43 12.01
CA VAL A 271 -8.44 -20.53 11.87
C VAL A 271 -7.93 -19.26 11.20
N THR A 272 -7.75 -18.21 12.00
CA THR A 272 -6.96 -17.05 11.57
C THR A 272 -5.55 -17.54 11.27
N THR A 273 -5.16 -17.55 9.99
CA THR A 273 -3.76 -17.74 9.57
C THR A 273 -2.99 -16.50 10.01
N SER A 274 -2.57 -16.50 11.26
CA SER A 274 -2.00 -15.36 11.95
C SER A 274 -0.55 -15.17 11.49
N VAL A 275 -0.34 -14.24 10.57
CA VAL A 275 1.00 -13.88 10.08
C VAL A 275 1.89 -13.40 11.24
N ASN A 276 1.29 -12.89 12.31
CA ASN A 276 1.85 -12.77 13.64
C ASN A 276 0.77 -13.08 14.69
N SER A 277 1.14 -13.54 15.89
CA SER A 277 0.23 -13.86 17.01
C SER A 277 -0.63 -12.69 17.52
N SER A 278 -0.37 -11.46 17.06
CA SER A 278 -1.14 -10.25 17.35
C SER A 278 -2.09 -9.81 16.22
N ASP A 279 -2.02 -10.40 15.02
CA ASP A 279 -2.81 -9.97 13.86
C ASP A 279 -4.22 -10.58 13.88
N LYS A 280 -5.20 -9.72 14.19
CA LYS A 280 -6.63 -10.07 14.31
C LYS A 280 -7.40 -10.02 12.98
N GLY A 281 -6.71 -10.12 11.85
CA GLY A 281 -7.30 -9.99 10.51
C GLY A 281 -7.22 -8.58 9.93
N GLN A 282 -6.33 -7.72 10.42
CA GLN A 282 -6.21 -6.35 9.94
C GLN A 282 -5.61 -6.32 8.53
N VAL A 283 -6.30 -5.71 7.56
CA VAL A 283 -5.75 -5.44 6.24
C VAL A 283 -4.50 -4.56 6.38
N SER A 284 -3.37 -5.11 5.93
CA SER A 284 -2.06 -4.46 6.03
C SER A 284 -1.17 -4.82 4.85
N SER A 285 -0.17 -3.97 4.58
CA SER A 285 0.80 -4.24 3.49
C SER A 285 1.61 -5.52 3.75
N SER A 286 1.80 -5.92 5.01
CA SER A 286 2.42 -7.20 5.38
C SER A 286 1.56 -8.40 4.94
N ARG A 287 0.23 -8.36 5.15
CA ARG A 287 -0.68 -9.42 4.67
C ARG A 287 -0.72 -9.50 3.15
N VAL A 288 -0.72 -8.36 2.45
CA VAL A 288 -0.65 -8.35 0.97
C VAL A 288 0.64 -9.01 0.47
N ARG A 289 1.79 -8.72 1.09
CA ARG A 289 3.07 -9.38 0.74
C ARG A 289 3.04 -10.88 1.03
N HIS A 290 2.41 -11.30 2.13
CA HIS A 290 2.23 -12.72 2.45
C HIS A 290 1.32 -13.43 1.43
N ALA A 291 0.18 -12.83 1.08
CA ALA A 291 -0.74 -13.37 0.08
C ALA A 291 -0.09 -13.48 -1.32
N LEU A 292 0.67 -12.46 -1.74
CA LEU A 292 1.49 -12.51 -2.96
C LEU A 292 2.52 -13.65 -2.89
N ALA A 293 3.23 -13.80 -1.77
CA ALA A 293 4.21 -14.88 -1.57
C ALA A 293 3.59 -16.29 -1.51
N MET A 294 2.27 -16.41 -1.33
CA MET A 294 1.51 -17.65 -1.44
C MET A 294 0.85 -17.85 -2.82
N GLY A 295 0.91 -16.87 -3.72
CA GLY A 295 0.21 -16.90 -5.02
C GLY A 295 -1.32 -16.77 -4.92
N ASP A 296 -1.85 -16.37 -3.76
CA ASP A 296 -3.29 -16.30 -3.46
C ASP A 296 -3.91 -15.02 -4.05
N MET A 297 -4.10 -14.99 -5.36
CA MET A 297 -4.48 -13.78 -6.10
C MET A 297 -5.91 -13.30 -5.84
N GLU A 298 -6.81 -14.21 -5.45
CA GLU A 298 -8.15 -13.86 -4.98
C GLU A 298 -8.04 -13.04 -3.69
N TYR A 299 -7.36 -13.57 -2.68
CA TYR A 299 -7.16 -12.88 -1.40
C TYR A 299 -6.31 -11.60 -1.52
N VAL A 300 -5.30 -11.57 -2.40
CA VAL A 300 -4.60 -10.31 -2.74
C VAL A 300 -5.60 -9.28 -3.28
N SER A 301 -6.51 -9.68 -4.17
CA SER A 301 -7.48 -8.78 -4.80
C SER A 301 -8.51 -8.25 -3.80
N GLU A 302 -8.93 -9.07 -2.82
CA GLU A 302 -9.76 -8.62 -1.68
C GLU A 302 -9.03 -7.56 -0.83
N LEU A 303 -7.82 -7.86 -0.35
CA LEU A 303 -7.04 -6.96 0.49
C LEU A 303 -6.75 -5.63 -0.23
N LEU A 304 -6.47 -5.68 -1.53
CA LEU A 304 -6.23 -4.51 -2.36
C LEU A 304 -7.51 -3.77 -2.77
N GLY A 305 -8.66 -4.47 -2.79
CA GLY A 305 -9.93 -3.99 -3.34
C GLY A 305 -9.86 -3.69 -4.84
N ARG A 306 -9.00 -4.43 -5.57
CA ARG A 306 -8.73 -4.36 -7.02
C ARG A 306 -7.82 -5.54 -7.41
N LYS A 307 -7.80 -5.93 -8.69
CA LYS A 307 -6.78 -6.85 -9.23
C LYS A 307 -5.36 -6.33 -8.92
N HIS A 308 -4.44 -7.24 -8.56
CA HIS A 308 -3.01 -6.89 -8.50
C HIS A 308 -2.49 -6.62 -9.91
N ARG A 309 -1.67 -5.58 -10.07
CA ARG A 309 -1.01 -5.25 -11.34
C ARG A 309 0.50 -5.38 -11.18
N LEU A 310 1.10 -6.36 -11.86
CA LEU A 310 2.55 -6.41 -12.03
C LEU A 310 2.92 -5.54 -13.24
N VAL A 311 3.92 -4.67 -13.07
CA VAL A 311 4.44 -3.83 -14.15
C VAL A 311 5.83 -4.29 -14.53
N LEU A 312 6.05 -4.45 -15.83
CA LEU A 312 7.33 -4.85 -16.44
C LEU A 312 7.86 -3.72 -17.33
N THR A 313 9.14 -3.39 -17.25
CA THR A 313 9.81 -2.60 -18.30
C THR A 313 10.49 -3.54 -19.28
N VAL A 314 10.13 -3.41 -20.56
CA VAL A 314 10.72 -4.19 -21.65
C VAL A 314 12.12 -3.68 -21.94
N LYS A 315 13.08 -4.61 -22.04
CA LYS A 315 14.49 -4.35 -22.36
C LYS A 315 14.83 -5.01 -23.70
N GLU A 316 15.98 -4.67 -24.29
CA GLU A 316 16.44 -5.22 -25.58
C GLU A 316 16.36 -6.76 -25.64
N ASN A 317 16.75 -7.44 -24.55
CA ASN A 317 16.84 -8.91 -24.46
C ASN A 317 15.48 -9.62 -24.23
N HIS A 318 14.39 -9.14 -24.83
CA HIS A 318 13.09 -9.82 -24.78
C HIS A 318 12.93 -10.77 -25.97
N LEU A 319 12.29 -11.92 -25.74
CA LEU A 319 11.90 -12.83 -26.83
C LEU A 319 10.40 -12.70 -27.05
N GLN A 320 9.99 -12.17 -28.21
CA GLN A 320 8.60 -12.15 -28.65
C GLN A 320 8.41 -13.10 -29.84
N GLU A 321 7.64 -14.17 -29.60
CA GLU A 321 7.05 -15.01 -30.64
C GLU A 321 5.57 -14.63 -30.82
N ARG A 322 4.89 -15.15 -31.86
CA ARG A 322 3.52 -14.74 -32.25
C ARG A 322 2.48 -14.70 -31.14
N LYS A 323 2.63 -15.50 -30.09
CA LYS A 323 1.72 -15.61 -28.93
C LYS A 323 2.40 -15.41 -27.58
N ARG A 324 3.74 -15.34 -27.56
CA ARG A 324 4.55 -15.63 -26.38
C ARG A 324 5.58 -14.53 -26.18
N ILE A 325 5.58 -13.93 -25.00
CA ILE A 325 6.55 -12.91 -24.60
C ILE A 325 7.32 -13.50 -23.41
N MET A 326 8.64 -13.62 -23.54
CA MET A 326 9.52 -14.04 -22.45
C MET A 326 10.40 -12.88 -22.01
N LEU A 327 10.36 -12.57 -20.73
CA LEU A 327 11.09 -11.48 -20.09
C LEU A 327 11.84 -11.99 -18.84
N PRO A 328 13.07 -11.51 -18.56
CA PRO A 328 13.72 -11.76 -17.28
C PRO A 328 12.93 -11.14 -16.11
N LYS A 329 12.99 -11.76 -14.92
CA LYS A 329 12.43 -11.20 -13.68
C LYS A 329 12.97 -9.81 -13.33
N SER A 330 14.19 -9.48 -13.77
CA SER A 330 14.81 -8.14 -13.62
C SER A 330 14.13 -7.03 -14.43
N CYS A 331 13.05 -7.34 -15.16
CA CYS A 331 12.14 -6.36 -15.77
C CYS A 331 11.01 -5.90 -14.83
N MET A 332 10.76 -6.62 -13.72
CA MET A 332 9.66 -6.31 -12.79
C MET A 332 9.92 -5.03 -11.98
N LEU A 333 8.94 -4.12 -11.94
CA LEU A 333 9.01 -2.86 -11.20
C LEU A 333 8.36 -2.91 -9.81
N ASN A 334 7.64 -4.00 -9.51
CA ASN A 334 6.96 -4.23 -8.24
C ASN A 334 6.89 -5.73 -7.92
N MET A 335 6.48 -6.06 -6.70
CA MET A 335 6.46 -7.42 -6.19
C MET A 335 5.54 -8.32 -7.04
N PRO A 336 6.06 -9.37 -7.70
CA PRO A 336 5.24 -10.39 -8.34
C PRO A 336 4.55 -11.25 -7.28
N PRO A 337 3.52 -12.03 -7.67
CA PRO A 337 3.12 -13.17 -6.87
C PRO A 337 4.16 -14.30 -6.95
N ALA A 338 3.93 -15.37 -6.21
CA ALA A 338 4.80 -16.54 -6.15
C ALA A 338 5.06 -17.18 -7.53
N ASP A 339 6.10 -18.00 -7.63
CA ASP A 339 6.39 -18.76 -8.84
C ASP A 339 5.28 -19.80 -9.09
N GLY A 340 4.78 -19.87 -10.33
CA GLY A 340 3.59 -20.64 -10.67
C GLY A 340 2.95 -20.24 -12.01
N LEU A 341 1.85 -20.93 -12.33
CA LEU A 341 0.99 -20.66 -13.49
C LEU A 341 -0.23 -19.87 -13.02
N TYR A 342 -0.45 -18.72 -13.64
CA TYR A 342 -1.61 -17.86 -13.42
C TYR A 342 -2.44 -17.80 -14.72
N GLU A 343 -3.65 -18.32 -14.66
CA GLU A 343 -4.62 -18.24 -15.74
C GLU A 343 -5.42 -16.93 -15.68
N ASN A 344 -6.10 -16.59 -16.77
CA ASN A 344 -7.08 -15.47 -16.88
C ASN A 344 -6.52 -14.06 -16.58
N CYS A 345 -5.21 -13.87 -16.75
CA CYS A 345 -4.58 -12.57 -16.62
C CYS A 345 -4.97 -11.64 -17.79
N ASP A 346 -5.02 -10.33 -17.53
CA ASP A 346 -5.19 -9.30 -18.55
C ASP A 346 -3.83 -8.66 -18.87
N LEU A 347 -3.40 -8.72 -20.14
CA LEU A 347 -2.21 -8.01 -20.61
C LEU A 347 -2.57 -6.57 -21.04
N LEU A 348 -1.77 -5.60 -20.60
CA LEU A 348 -2.01 -4.18 -20.78
C LEU A 348 -0.77 -3.44 -21.32
N ASN A 349 -1.00 -2.49 -22.22
CA ASN A 349 0.02 -1.62 -22.79
C ASN A 349 -0.63 -0.28 -23.22
N GLY A 350 -0.77 0.66 -22.28
CA GLY A 350 -1.57 1.88 -22.45
C GLY A 350 -3.10 1.66 -22.50
N GLY A 351 -3.54 0.52 -23.03
CA GLY A 351 -4.89 -0.04 -22.97
C GLY A 351 -4.87 -1.56 -22.80
N HIS A 352 -6.01 -2.22 -22.95
CA HIS A 352 -6.12 -3.70 -22.90
C HIS A 352 -5.63 -4.33 -24.21
N LEU A 353 -4.75 -5.33 -24.13
CA LEU A 353 -4.24 -6.10 -25.28
C LEU A 353 -4.92 -7.46 -25.44
N GLY A 354 -5.48 -8.02 -24.35
CA GLY A 354 -6.18 -9.31 -24.39
C GLY A 354 -5.91 -10.17 -23.17
N LEU A 355 -6.60 -11.32 -23.13
CA LEU A 355 -6.43 -12.34 -22.09
C LEU A 355 -5.17 -13.18 -22.36
N CYS A 356 -4.44 -13.47 -21.30
CA CYS A 356 -3.26 -14.31 -21.31
C CYS A 356 -3.23 -15.30 -20.13
N ARG A 357 -2.33 -16.27 -20.22
CA ARG A 357 -1.80 -17.00 -19.07
C ARG A 357 -0.36 -16.55 -18.82
N VAL A 358 0.05 -16.57 -17.56
CA VAL A 358 1.35 -16.08 -17.12
C VAL A 358 2.05 -17.15 -16.30
N ILE A 359 3.26 -17.52 -16.72
CA ILE A 359 4.11 -18.49 -16.02
C ILE A 359 5.27 -17.71 -15.41
N ILE A 360 5.40 -17.74 -14.08
CA ILE A 360 6.48 -17.12 -13.33
C ILE A 360 7.40 -18.22 -12.82
N ASN A 361 8.64 -18.23 -13.30
CA ASN A 361 9.70 -19.15 -12.88
C ASN A 361 10.79 -18.38 -12.11
N SER A 362 11.78 -19.08 -11.56
CA SER A 362 12.87 -18.50 -10.76
C SER A 362 13.59 -17.30 -11.40
N GLU A 363 13.73 -17.32 -12.72
CA GLU A 363 14.50 -16.33 -13.51
C GLU A 363 13.65 -15.52 -14.50
N THR A 364 12.52 -16.05 -14.95
CA THR A 364 11.76 -15.54 -16.10
C THR A 364 10.26 -15.42 -15.81
N ILE A 365 9.62 -14.48 -16.50
CA ILE A 365 8.18 -14.40 -16.68
C ILE A 365 7.84 -14.64 -18.15
N VAL A 366 6.89 -15.54 -18.38
CA VAL A 366 6.41 -15.91 -19.70
C VAL A 366 4.94 -15.55 -19.79
N ILE A 367 4.56 -14.77 -20.80
CA ILE A 367 3.19 -14.33 -21.05
C ILE A 367 2.74 -15.01 -22.34
N GLU A 368 1.63 -15.75 -22.29
CA GLU A 368 1.09 -16.50 -23.43
C GLU A 368 -0.36 -16.06 -23.69
N MET A 369 -0.60 -15.42 -24.83
CA MET A 369 -1.92 -14.91 -25.21
C MET A 369 -2.90 -16.04 -25.54
N LYS A 370 -4.16 -15.90 -25.12
CA LYS A 370 -5.20 -16.90 -25.40
C LYS A 370 -5.63 -16.90 -26.87
N ASP A 371 -5.76 -15.73 -27.50
CA ASP A 371 -6.19 -15.60 -28.90
C ASP A 371 -5.02 -15.58 -29.91
N GLU A 372 -5.22 -16.14 -31.11
CA GLU A 372 -4.21 -16.25 -32.18
C GLU A 372 -3.75 -14.89 -32.76
N ASN A 373 -4.64 -13.89 -32.78
CA ASN A 373 -4.45 -12.64 -33.53
C ASN A 373 -3.98 -11.45 -32.66
N SER A 374 -3.66 -11.66 -31.38
CA SER A 374 -3.53 -10.56 -30.39
C SER A 374 -2.23 -9.76 -30.47
N LEU A 375 -1.13 -10.37 -30.92
CA LEU A 375 0.19 -9.72 -30.97
C LEU A 375 0.65 -9.61 -32.41
N LEU A 376 0.51 -8.41 -32.98
CA LEU A 376 1.18 -8.10 -34.23
C LEU A 376 2.71 -8.13 -34.00
N PRO A 377 3.51 -8.49 -35.02
CA PRO A 377 4.95 -8.29 -34.96
C PRO A 377 5.26 -6.83 -34.58
N ASN A 378 6.16 -6.63 -33.61
CA ASN A 378 6.57 -5.32 -33.09
C ASN A 378 5.49 -4.52 -32.32
N THR A 379 4.42 -5.17 -31.80
CA THR A 379 3.47 -4.51 -30.85
C THR A 379 4.15 -3.98 -29.59
N ILE A 380 5.27 -4.58 -29.20
CA ILE A 380 6.01 -4.24 -27.99
C ILE A 380 7.38 -3.69 -28.41
N GLN A 381 7.71 -2.50 -27.90
CA GLN A 381 8.95 -1.80 -28.15
C GLN A 381 9.84 -1.79 -26.90
N GLU A 382 11.12 -1.56 -27.10
CA GLU A 382 12.08 -1.36 -26.02
C GLU A 382 11.67 -0.16 -25.13
N ASN A 383 11.97 -0.22 -23.84
CA ASN A 383 11.61 0.79 -22.82
C ASN A 383 10.10 0.99 -22.60
N GLN A 384 9.25 0.19 -23.25
CA GLN A 384 7.81 0.18 -23.02
C GLN A 384 7.47 -0.50 -21.68
N GLN A 385 6.39 -0.02 -21.03
CA GLN A 385 5.85 -0.63 -19.82
C GLN A 385 4.66 -1.52 -20.15
N LEU A 386 4.73 -2.78 -19.72
CA LEU A 386 3.63 -3.73 -19.78
C LEU A 386 3.00 -3.88 -18.40
N GLY A 387 1.68 -3.91 -18.34
CA GLY A 387 0.93 -4.27 -17.14
C GLY A 387 0.33 -5.66 -17.28
N ILE A 388 0.38 -6.46 -16.21
CA ILE A 388 -0.34 -7.74 -16.10
C ILE A 388 -1.28 -7.61 -14.91
N GLU A 389 -2.59 -7.68 -15.14
CA GLU A 389 -3.57 -7.77 -14.05
C GLU A 389 -4.01 -9.22 -13.83
N PHE A 390 -3.78 -9.72 -12.62
CA PHE A 390 -4.15 -11.07 -12.20
C PHE A 390 -5.58 -11.06 -11.65
N GLY A 391 -6.42 -12.02 -12.06
CA GLY A 391 -7.74 -12.24 -11.48
C GLY A 391 -8.47 -13.43 -12.08
#